data_AF-A0A820LPX9-F1
#
_entry.id   AF-A0A820LPX9-F1
#
_cell.length_a   1.000
_cell.length_b   1.000
_cell.length_c   1.000
_cell.angle_alpha   90.00
_cell.angle_beta   90.00
_cell.angle_gamma   90.00
#
_symmetry.space_group_name_H-M   'P 1'
#
loop_
_entity.id
_entity.type
_entity.pdbx_description
1 polymer ?
#
loop_
_entity_poly.entity_id
_entity_poly.type
_entity_poly.pdbx_seq_one_letter_code
_entity_poly.pdbx_strand_id
1 'polypeptide(L)'
;IQQIQLLGRDLRGPNHENVWNQLEAEIHLHRHKTVIRACRGREKVNKILTMPPGHDVKKRQGVGELRTIKFHKDAKEALGISITGGKEHGLPILISEIHENGLAWRCGQLYVGDSILSVNKYDLRDKKHAEAVQVLSSIKGDITMTVIFVA
;
A
#
# COMPACT_ATOMS: atom_id res chain seq x y z
N ILE A 1 20.22 15.32 4.43
CA ILE A 1 21.00 14.43 3.52
C ILE A 1 22.50 14.78 3.58
N GLN A 2 22.91 16.05 3.50
CA GLN A 2 24.33 16.44 3.58
C GLN A 2 25.04 16.14 4.92
N GLN A 3 24.33 16.05 6.04
CA GLN A 3 24.95 15.79 7.35
C GLN A 3 25.24 14.30 7.65
N ILE A 4 24.61 13.36 6.95
CA ILE A 4 24.80 11.91 7.21
C ILE A 4 26.05 11.39 6.48
N GLN A 5 26.41 11.98 5.33
CA GLN A 5 27.65 11.66 4.62
C GLN A 5 28.92 11.99 5.43
N LEU A 6 28.80 12.88 6.42
CA LEU A 6 29.92 13.23 7.31
C LEU A 6 30.19 12.17 8.39
N LEU A 7 29.20 11.33 8.74
CA LEU A 7 29.32 10.28 9.75
C LEU A 7 29.91 8.97 9.21
N GLY A 8 29.83 8.72 7.89
CA GLY A 8 30.33 7.50 7.25
C GLY A 8 31.82 7.51 6.91
N ARG A 9 32.55 8.59 7.23
CA ARG A 9 33.95 8.75 6.79
C ARG A 9 34.94 7.81 7.50
N ASP A 10 34.56 7.24 8.64
CA ASP A 10 35.47 6.45 9.50
C ASP A 10 35.08 4.97 9.69
N LEU A 11 34.01 4.49 9.04
CA LEU A 11 33.58 3.10 9.12
C LEU A 11 33.85 2.40 7.79
N ARG A 12 34.95 1.66 7.69
CA ARG A 12 35.30 0.83 6.51
C ARG A 12 35.12 -0.66 6.79
N GLY A 13 34.54 -1.38 5.83
CA GLY A 13 34.39 -2.85 5.84
C GLY A 13 32.93 -3.33 5.72
N PRO A 14 32.66 -4.65 5.64
CA PRO A 14 31.32 -5.23 5.44
C PRO A 14 30.30 -4.87 6.54
N ASN A 15 30.77 -4.42 7.70
CA ASN A 15 29.91 -3.86 8.75
C ASN A 15 29.30 -2.50 8.36
N HIS A 16 29.97 -1.73 7.49
CA HIS A 16 29.47 -0.46 6.96
C HIS A 16 28.22 -0.69 6.09
N GLU A 17 28.24 -1.68 5.20
CA GLU A 17 27.08 -1.97 4.35
C GLU A 17 25.86 -2.39 5.17
N ASN A 18 26.03 -3.22 6.20
CA ASN A 18 24.92 -3.62 7.07
C ASN A 18 24.36 -2.44 7.87
N VAL A 19 25.23 -1.59 8.43
CA VAL A 19 24.81 -0.39 9.17
C VAL A 19 24.18 0.64 8.23
N TRP A 20 24.71 0.79 7.02
CA TRP A 20 24.18 1.70 6.00
C TRP A 20 22.85 1.23 5.45
N ASN A 21 22.70 -0.07 5.18
CA ASN A 21 21.44 -0.69 4.77
C ASN A 21 20.40 -0.60 5.89
N GLN A 22 20.80 -0.79 7.15
CA GLN A 22 19.91 -0.65 8.30
C GLN A 22 19.50 0.82 8.49
N LEU A 23 20.42 1.77 8.32
CA LEU A 23 20.15 3.19 8.38
C LEU A 23 19.26 3.66 7.22
N GLU A 24 19.51 3.21 6.00
CA GLU A 24 18.66 3.45 4.84
C GLU A 24 17.27 2.86 5.04
N ALA A 25 17.17 1.63 5.53
CA ALA A 25 15.90 0.99 5.87
C ALA A 25 15.16 1.76 6.97
N GLU A 26 15.86 2.24 8.01
CA GLU A 26 15.29 3.08 9.06
C GLU A 26 14.84 4.44 8.53
N ILE A 27 15.59 5.07 7.63
CA ILE A 27 15.20 6.33 6.97
C ILE A 27 13.97 6.11 6.09
N HIS A 28 13.96 5.04 5.29
CA HIS A 28 12.82 4.69 4.45
C HIS A 28 11.58 4.40 5.30
N LEU A 29 11.73 3.67 6.41
CA LEU A 29 10.66 3.37 7.35
C LEU A 29 10.19 4.63 8.10
N HIS A 30 11.10 5.52 8.52
CA HIS A 30 10.73 6.79 9.16
C HIS A 30 9.99 7.71 8.19
N ARG A 31 10.42 7.77 6.92
CA ARG A 31 9.74 8.56 5.89
C ARG A 31 8.36 7.99 5.59
N HIS A 32 8.22 6.67 5.52
CA HIS A 32 6.93 6.00 5.35
C HIS A 32 6.00 6.26 6.55
N LYS A 33 6.50 6.11 7.79
CA LYS A 33 5.76 6.42 9.03
C LYS A 33 5.41 7.90 9.15
N THR A 34 6.28 8.80 8.69
CA THR A 34 6.04 10.26 8.71
C THR A 34 4.97 10.65 7.70
N VAL A 35 4.96 10.05 6.50
CA VAL A 35 3.87 10.22 5.53
C VAL A 35 2.56 9.72 6.13
N ILE A 36 2.54 8.52 6.74
CA ILE A 36 1.35 7.99 7.44
C ILE A 36 0.91 8.93 8.57
N ARG A 37 1.84 9.50 9.34
CA ARG A 37 1.55 10.43 10.45
C ARG A 37 1.08 11.80 9.97
N ALA A 38 1.59 12.30 8.84
CA ALA A 38 1.11 13.53 8.21
C ALA A 38 -0.31 13.35 7.63
N CYS A 39 -0.65 12.16 7.12
CA CYS A 39 -2.02 11.80 6.74
C CYS A 39 -3.00 11.74 7.94
N ARG A 40 -2.51 11.47 9.16
CA ARG A 40 -3.34 11.43 10.39
C ARG A 40 -3.80 12.80 10.89
N GLY A 41 -3.33 13.91 10.31
CA GLY A 41 -3.72 15.28 10.69
C GLY A 41 -5.12 15.73 10.23
N ARG A 42 -5.88 14.91 9.49
CA ARG A 42 -7.30 15.16 9.18
C ARG A 42 -8.19 14.30 10.07
N GLU A 43 -8.27 14.68 11.34
CA GLU A 43 -9.13 14.05 12.32
C GLU A 43 -10.60 14.36 12.04
N LYS A 44 -11.35 13.37 11.50
CA LYS A 44 -12.65 12.88 12.06
C LYS A 44 -13.48 11.95 11.16
N VAL A 45 -13.16 11.71 9.89
CA VAL A 45 -14.12 11.03 8.98
C VAL A 45 -13.85 9.54 8.68
N ASN A 46 -12.60 9.06 8.72
CA ASN A 46 -12.26 7.76 8.07
C ASN A 46 -11.72 6.64 8.98
N LYS A 47 -12.20 6.50 10.24
CA LYS A 47 -11.79 5.34 11.07
C LYS A 47 -12.26 3.99 10.51
N ILE A 48 -13.31 3.95 9.68
CA ILE A 48 -13.95 2.70 9.25
C ILE A 48 -13.11 1.92 8.22
N LEU A 49 -12.32 2.58 7.36
CA LEU A 49 -11.55 1.92 6.28
C LEU A 49 -10.02 1.96 6.47
N THR A 50 -9.56 2.13 7.72
CA THR A 50 -8.12 2.09 8.03
C THR A 50 -7.63 0.72 8.47
N MET A 51 -8.53 -0.18 8.91
CA MET A 51 -8.19 -1.55 9.30
C MET A 51 -9.39 -2.49 9.11
N PRO A 52 -9.18 -3.71 8.59
CA PRO A 52 -10.24 -4.72 8.52
C PRO A 52 -10.65 -5.26 9.91
N PRO A 53 -11.93 -5.64 10.11
CA PRO A 53 -12.40 -6.26 11.34
C PRO A 53 -11.63 -7.55 11.65
N GLY A 54 -11.09 -7.68 12.87
CA GLY A 54 -10.35 -8.86 13.31
C GLY A 54 -8.83 -8.83 13.08
N HIS A 55 -8.28 -7.73 12.55
CA HIS A 55 -6.84 -7.60 12.37
C HIS A 55 -6.14 -7.17 13.69
N ASP A 56 -5.61 -8.14 14.42
CA ASP A 56 -4.88 -7.95 15.67
C ASP A 56 -3.40 -7.56 15.41
N VAL A 57 -3.09 -6.26 15.52
CA VAL A 57 -1.74 -5.66 15.33
C VAL A 57 -0.68 -6.26 16.28
N LYS A 58 -1.10 -7.04 17.29
CA LYS A 58 -0.23 -7.62 18.34
C LYS A 58 0.29 -9.03 18.03
N LYS A 59 -0.25 -9.74 17.03
CA LYS A 59 0.27 -11.06 16.62
C LYS A 59 1.24 -10.89 15.45
N ARG A 60 2.49 -11.22 15.72
CA ARG A 60 3.66 -11.26 14.83
C ARG A 60 3.34 -11.61 13.37
N GLN A 61 4.03 -10.89 12.45
CA GLN A 61 3.96 -10.88 10.97
C GLN A 61 2.99 -9.82 10.42
N GLY A 62 3.53 -8.68 9.98
CA GLY A 62 2.79 -7.50 9.46
C GLY A 62 2.11 -7.72 8.10
N VAL A 63 1.42 -8.85 7.94
CA VAL A 63 0.65 -9.24 6.77
C VAL A 63 -0.62 -9.93 7.29
N GLY A 64 -1.79 -9.37 6.99
CA GLY A 64 -3.10 -9.92 7.34
C GLY A 64 -3.52 -11.11 6.49
N GLU A 65 -4.77 -11.55 6.65
CA GLU A 65 -5.31 -12.66 5.87
C GLU A 65 -5.63 -12.26 4.42
N LEU A 66 -5.51 -13.23 3.52
CA LEU A 66 -5.91 -13.09 2.12
C LEU A 66 -7.44 -12.93 2.02
N ARG A 67 -7.89 -11.84 1.38
CA ARG A 67 -9.32 -11.54 1.23
C ARG A 67 -9.68 -11.47 -0.25
N THR A 68 -10.75 -12.16 -0.62
CA THR A 68 -11.35 -12.07 -1.96
C THR A 68 -12.60 -11.22 -1.89
N ILE A 69 -12.59 -10.12 -2.62
CA ILE A 69 -13.63 -9.09 -2.62
C ILE A 69 -14.33 -9.14 -3.98
N LYS A 70 -15.66 -9.08 -3.97
CA LYS A 70 -16.47 -9.06 -5.19
C LYS A 70 -17.36 -7.83 -5.19
N PHE A 71 -17.27 -7.02 -6.25
CA PHE A 71 -18.08 -5.82 -6.41
C PHE A 71 -18.33 -5.55 -7.89
N HIS A 72 -19.35 -4.75 -8.19
CA HIS A 72 -19.71 -4.36 -9.56
C HIS A 72 -19.24 -2.94 -9.85
N LYS A 73 -18.61 -2.71 -11.00
CA LYS A 73 -18.19 -1.37 -11.47
C LYS A 73 -18.91 -0.98 -12.74
N ASP A 74 -19.68 0.09 -12.67
CA ASP A 74 -20.34 0.68 -13.84
C ASP A 74 -19.34 1.27 -14.83
N ALA A 75 -19.70 1.30 -16.11
CA ALA A 75 -18.81 1.75 -17.18
C ALA A 75 -18.39 3.23 -17.07
N LYS A 76 -19.16 4.05 -16.34
CA LYS A 76 -18.92 5.47 -16.10
C LYS A 76 -18.33 5.75 -14.71
N GLU A 77 -18.22 4.74 -13.84
CA GLU A 77 -17.77 4.91 -12.47
C GLU A 77 -16.28 4.56 -12.31
N ALA A 78 -15.58 5.30 -11.46
CA ALA A 78 -14.21 5.00 -11.06
C ALA A 78 -14.20 4.14 -9.78
N LEU A 79 -13.11 3.38 -9.57
CA LEU A 79 -12.96 2.55 -8.36
C LEU A 79 -12.96 3.39 -7.07
N GLY A 80 -12.54 4.65 -7.13
CA GLY A 80 -12.44 5.52 -5.95
C GLY A 80 -11.31 5.12 -5.01
N ILE A 81 -10.16 4.69 -5.55
CA ILE A 81 -8.94 4.38 -4.81
C ILE A 81 -7.76 5.10 -5.42
N SER A 82 -6.80 5.46 -4.57
CA SER A 82 -5.45 5.86 -4.98
C SER A 82 -4.50 4.70 -4.70
N ILE A 83 -3.64 4.38 -5.67
CA ILE A 83 -2.65 3.31 -5.52
C ILE A 83 -1.22 3.85 -5.50
N THR A 84 -0.32 3.12 -4.86
CA THR A 84 1.13 3.38 -4.82
C THR A 84 1.90 2.06 -4.98
N GLY A 85 3.23 2.15 -5.08
CA GLY A 85 4.10 1.00 -5.32
C GLY A 85 4.16 0.58 -6.78
N GLY A 86 4.68 -0.61 -7.03
CA GLY A 86 5.01 -1.12 -8.36
C GLY A 86 6.35 -1.84 -8.34
N LYS A 87 6.51 -2.82 -9.24
CA LYS A 87 7.72 -3.64 -9.36
C LYS A 87 8.99 -2.79 -9.55
N GLU A 88 8.91 -1.68 -10.26
CA GLU A 88 10.00 -0.73 -10.48
C GLU A 88 10.51 -0.06 -9.19
N HIS A 89 9.70 -0.08 -8.12
CA HIS A 89 10.02 0.46 -6.81
C HIS A 89 10.30 -0.62 -5.78
N GLY A 90 10.26 -1.91 -6.15
CA GLY A 90 10.39 -3.03 -5.21
C GLY A 90 9.25 -3.10 -4.19
N LEU A 91 8.11 -2.48 -4.48
CA LEU A 91 6.95 -2.40 -3.60
C LEU A 91 5.74 -3.05 -4.29
N PRO A 92 4.87 -3.76 -3.56
CA PRO A 92 3.63 -4.25 -4.12
C PRO A 92 2.68 -3.11 -4.46
N ILE A 93 1.66 -3.37 -5.28
CA ILE A 93 0.60 -2.40 -5.54
C ILE A 93 -0.25 -2.26 -4.27
N LEU A 94 -0.22 -1.08 -3.66
CA LEU A 94 -0.86 -0.78 -2.37
C LEU A 94 -1.93 0.29 -2.53
N ILE A 95 -3.02 0.19 -1.76
CA ILE A 95 -4.04 1.24 -1.64
C ILE A 95 -3.53 2.29 -0.66
N SER A 96 -3.24 3.49 -1.16
CA SER A 96 -2.79 4.62 -0.33
C SER A 96 -3.95 5.46 0.21
N GLU A 97 -5.09 5.46 -0.48
CA GLU A 97 -6.26 6.25 -0.11
C GLU A 97 -7.53 5.64 -0.72
N ILE A 98 -8.65 5.80 -0.03
CA ILE A 98 -10.00 5.46 -0.52
C ILE A 98 -10.82 6.74 -0.52
N HIS A 99 -11.40 7.07 -1.67
CA HIS A 99 -12.20 8.27 -1.88
C HIS A 99 -13.59 8.09 -1.29
N GLU A 100 -14.02 9.06 -0.47
CA GLU A 100 -15.35 9.07 0.14
C GLU A 100 -16.45 9.00 -0.92
N ASN A 101 -17.49 8.20 -0.64
CA ASN A 101 -18.59 7.92 -1.56
C ASN A 101 -18.20 7.23 -2.88
N GLY A 102 -16.92 6.92 -3.10
CA GLY A 102 -16.47 6.13 -4.24
C GLY A 102 -16.87 4.66 -4.15
N LEU A 103 -16.69 3.91 -5.24
CA LEU A 103 -17.08 2.50 -5.29
C LEU A 103 -16.41 1.64 -4.21
N ALA A 104 -15.09 1.79 -4.03
CA ALA A 104 -14.35 1.09 -2.99
C ALA A 104 -14.80 1.47 -1.57
N TRP A 105 -15.19 2.73 -1.35
CA TRP A 105 -15.75 3.18 -0.08
C TRP A 105 -17.09 2.51 0.20
N ARG A 106 -18.01 2.52 -0.78
CA ARG A 106 -19.34 1.91 -0.65
C ARG A 106 -19.29 0.40 -0.54
N CYS A 107 -18.29 -0.24 -1.16
CA CYS A 107 -18.02 -1.66 -1.01
C CYS A 107 -17.65 -2.00 0.45
N GLY A 108 -16.92 -1.11 1.14
CA GLY A 108 -16.60 -1.25 2.56
C GLY A 108 -15.68 -2.44 2.91
N GLN A 109 -15.14 -3.11 1.90
CA GLN A 109 -14.29 -4.30 2.06
C GLN A 109 -12.82 -4.04 1.71
N LEU A 110 -12.52 -2.88 1.13
CA LEU A 110 -11.17 -2.41 0.85
C LEU A 110 -10.71 -1.43 1.92
N TYR A 111 -9.44 -1.50 2.27
CA TYR A 111 -8.84 -0.70 3.34
C TYR A 111 -7.55 -0.04 2.86
N VAL A 112 -7.25 1.13 3.38
CA VAL A 112 -5.95 1.77 3.16
C VAL A 112 -4.86 0.89 3.77
N GLY A 113 -3.82 0.57 3.00
CA GLY A 113 -2.80 -0.41 3.37
C GLY A 113 -3.02 -1.81 2.79
N ASP A 114 -4.11 -2.04 2.07
CA ASP A 114 -4.29 -3.28 1.31
C ASP A 114 -3.35 -3.34 0.11
N SER A 115 -2.66 -4.47 -0.02
CA SER A 115 -1.95 -4.85 -1.23
C SER A 115 -2.89 -5.59 -2.17
N ILE A 116 -2.98 -5.12 -3.41
CA ILE A 116 -3.77 -5.74 -4.47
C ILE A 116 -2.89 -6.78 -5.16
N LEU A 117 -3.26 -8.05 -5.00
CA LEU A 117 -2.53 -9.17 -5.59
C LEU A 117 -3.04 -9.49 -6.99
N SER A 118 -4.36 -9.51 -7.19
CA SER A 118 -4.95 -9.82 -8.49
C SER A 118 -6.34 -9.23 -8.67
N VAL A 119 -6.75 -9.05 -9.93
CA VAL A 119 -8.05 -8.51 -10.33
C VAL A 119 -8.58 -9.25 -11.54
N ASN A 120 -9.77 -9.86 -11.47
CA ASN A 120 -10.42 -10.53 -12.60
C ASN A 120 -9.49 -11.47 -13.39
N LYS A 121 -8.65 -12.24 -12.67
CA LYS A 121 -7.62 -13.16 -13.18
C LYS A 121 -6.32 -12.52 -13.66
N TYR A 122 -6.19 -11.20 -13.62
CA TYR A 122 -4.92 -10.51 -13.90
C TYR A 122 -4.09 -10.37 -12.62
N ASP A 123 -2.86 -10.89 -12.64
CA ASP A 123 -1.92 -10.81 -11.52
C ASP A 123 -1.17 -9.47 -11.53
N LEU A 124 -1.17 -8.78 -10.39
CA LEU A 124 -0.55 -7.47 -10.20
C LEU A 124 0.74 -7.51 -9.36
N ARG A 125 1.12 -8.67 -8.82
CA ARG A 125 2.29 -8.79 -7.91
C ARG A 125 3.61 -8.36 -8.54
N ASP A 126 3.80 -8.68 -9.82
CA ASP A 126 5.04 -8.40 -10.56
C ASP A 126 4.85 -7.33 -11.65
N LYS A 127 3.88 -6.44 -11.47
CA LYS A 127 3.52 -5.42 -12.46
C LYS A 127 4.07 -4.06 -12.10
N LYS A 128 4.35 -3.26 -13.14
CA LYS A 128 4.76 -1.87 -12.94
C LYS A 128 3.58 -1.03 -12.48
N HIS A 129 3.84 0.10 -11.84
CA HIS A 129 2.80 1.02 -11.38
C HIS A 129 1.84 1.40 -12.52
N ALA A 130 2.40 1.82 -13.66
CA ALA A 130 1.62 2.23 -14.83
C ALA A 130 0.74 1.11 -15.40
N GLU A 131 1.23 -0.13 -15.42
CA GLU A 131 0.47 -1.29 -15.87
C GLU A 131 -0.70 -1.59 -14.92
N ALA A 132 -0.45 -1.52 -13.60
CA ALA A 132 -1.50 -1.71 -12.60
C ALA A 132 -2.61 -0.65 -12.73
N VAL A 133 -2.24 0.63 -12.91
CA VAL A 133 -3.19 1.73 -13.16
C VAL A 133 -4.02 1.46 -14.41
N GLN A 134 -3.39 1.02 -15.50
CA GLN A 134 -4.08 0.72 -16.76
C GLN A 134 -5.11 -0.40 -16.57
N VAL A 135 -4.72 -1.50 -15.92
CA VAL A 135 -5.60 -2.64 -15.64
C VAL A 135 -6.78 -2.20 -14.77
N LEU A 136 -6.51 -1.58 -13.61
CA LEU A 136 -7.55 -1.12 -12.67
C LEU A 136 -8.51 -0.08 -13.27
N SER A 137 -8.04 0.74 -14.21
CA SER A 137 -8.88 1.70 -14.91
C SER A 137 -9.77 1.03 -15.96
N SER A 138 -9.23 0.03 -16.66
CA SER A 138 -9.91 -0.66 -17.77
C SER A 138 -10.99 -1.67 -17.35
N ILE A 139 -10.90 -2.25 -16.14
CA ILE A 139 -11.90 -3.21 -15.64
C ILE A 139 -13.29 -2.55 -15.51
N LYS A 140 -14.34 -3.31 -15.84
CA LYS A 140 -15.76 -2.93 -15.77
C LYS A 140 -16.61 -4.17 -15.50
N GLY A 141 -17.83 -3.99 -15.03
CA GLY A 141 -18.75 -5.08 -14.70
C GLY A 141 -18.38 -5.75 -13.38
N ASP A 142 -18.58 -7.06 -13.29
CA ASP A 142 -18.27 -7.83 -12.08
C ASP A 142 -16.76 -7.98 -11.89
N ILE A 143 -16.28 -7.49 -10.74
CA ILE A 143 -14.88 -7.49 -10.37
C ILE A 143 -14.69 -8.40 -9.16
N THR A 144 -13.77 -9.35 -9.29
CA THR A 144 -13.21 -10.16 -8.21
C THR A 144 -11.77 -9.71 -8.00
N MET A 145 -11.49 -9.15 -6.84
CA MET A 145 -10.17 -8.65 -6.45
C MET A 145 -9.65 -9.46 -5.25
N THR A 146 -8.37 -9.85 -5.30
CA THR A 146 -7.71 -10.50 -4.18
C THR A 146 -6.74 -9.53 -3.53
N VAL A 147 -6.92 -9.29 -2.24
CA VAL A 147 -6.12 -8.33 -1.46
C VAL A 147 -5.58 -8.96 -0.19
N ILE A 148 -4.54 -8.35 0.36
CA ILE A 148 -3.98 -8.70 1.66
C ILE A 148 -3.60 -7.41 2.40
N PHE A 149 -3.94 -7.30 3.68
CA PHE A 149 -3.65 -6.10 4.45
C PHE A 149 -2.19 -6.10 4.91
N VAL A 150 -1.41 -5.03 4.69
CA VAL A 150 0.06 -5.04 4.91
C VAL A 150 0.54 -3.88 5.80
N ALA A 151 -0.31 -3.32 6.67
CA ALA A 151 0.01 -2.13 7.47
C ALA A 151 0.25 -2.41 8.97
#